data_AF-A0A735CZB6-F1
#
_entry.id   AF-A0A735CZB6-F1
#
_cell.length_a   1.000
_cell.length_b   1.000
_cell.length_c   1.000
_cell.angle_alpha   90.00
_cell.angle_beta   90.00
_cell.angle_gamma   90.00
#
_symmetry.space_group_name_H-M   'P 1'
#
loop_
_entity.id
_entity.type
_entity.pdbx_description
1 polymer ?
#
loop_
_entity_poly.entity_id
_entity_poly.type
_entity_poly.pdbx_seq_one_letter_code
_entity_poly.pdbx_strand_id
1 'polypeptide(L)'
;MDLNDLKDQLDSDVKIDATKLQWEALNNPVVYSKWLRIYSEAKREIVALEAKKKKALKDRLDFYTNRKDDAWNPIEYEKSEMKVVMAADEIIIKLDTKISYYSLIVDLAARAMDIIKGRGYAINQAIKIRELESGK
;
A
#
# COMPACT_ATOMS: atom_id res chain seq x y z
N MET A 1 2.81 -1.21 -10.19
CA MET A 1 3.12 -0.04 -9.36
C MET A 1 4.38 -0.39 -8.60
N ASP A 2 5.51 0.22 -8.92
CA ASP A 2 6.76 0.02 -8.20
C ASP A 2 6.79 0.94 -6.96
N LEU A 3 7.29 0.44 -5.85
CA LEU A 3 7.43 1.20 -4.61
C LEU A 3 8.45 2.31 -4.75
N ASN A 4 9.50 2.13 -5.57
CA ASN A 4 10.50 3.17 -5.82
C ASN A 4 9.90 4.33 -6.62
N ASP A 5 9.14 4.04 -7.67
CA ASP A 5 8.42 5.07 -8.44
C ASP A 5 7.48 5.91 -7.56
N LEU A 6 6.83 5.28 -6.58
CA LEU A 6 5.96 6.02 -5.65
C LEU A 6 6.76 6.95 -4.74
N LYS A 7 7.93 6.52 -4.26
CA LYS A 7 8.81 7.39 -3.45
C LYS A 7 9.30 8.58 -4.27
N ASP A 8 9.73 8.35 -5.50
CA ASP A 8 10.18 9.43 -6.40
C ASP A 8 9.04 10.41 -6.72
N GLN A 9 7.83 9.90 -6.91
CA GLN A 9 6.64 10.74 -7.05
C GLN A 9 6.35 11.57 -5.80
N LEU A 10 6.49 10.98 -4.60
CA LEU A 10 6.30 11.72 -3.36
C LEU A 10 7.33 12.83 -3.21
N ASP A 11 8.60 12.54 -3.47
CA ASP A 11 9.69 13.52 -3.41
C ASP A 11 9.47 14.70 -4.38
N SER A 12 8.83 14.45 -5.51
CA SER A 12 8.40 15.51 -6.42
C SER A 12 7.18 16.28 -5.88
N ASP A 13 6.15 15.56 -5.43
CA ASP A 13 4.88 16.13 -4.97
C ASP A 13 5.03 17.04 -3.74
N VAL A 14 6.03 16.79 -2.88
CA VAL A 14 6.25 17.56 -1.65
C VAL A 14 6.94 18.90 -1.85
N LYS A 15 7.62 19.10 -2.99
CA LYS A 15 8.33 20.36 -3.29
C LYS A 15 7.34 21.53 -3.34
N ILE A 16 7.78 22.69 -2.88
CA ILE A 16 6.98 23.92 -2.88
C ILE A 16 7.70 24.96 -3.74
N ASP A 17 7.07 25.39 -4.83
CA ASP A 17 7.52 26.53 -5.61
C ASP A 17 7.14 27.83 -4.89
N ALA A 18 8.12 28.47 -4.26
CA ALA A 18 7.93 29.73 -3.56
C ALA A 18 7.43 30.85 -4.49
N THR A 19 7.70 30.81 -5.80
CA THR A 19 7.22 31.84 -6.73
C THR A 19 5.72 31.73 -7.00
N LYS A 20 5.11 30.57 -6.72
CA LYS A 20 3.71 30.25 -7.07
C LYS A 20 2.89 29.72 -5.88
N LEU A 21 3.08 30.27 -4.69
CA LEU A 21 2.41 29.81 -3.46
C LEU A 21 0.87 29.69 -3.57
N GLN A 22 0.21 30.58 -4.30
CA GLN A 22 -1.25 30.49 -4.53
C GLN A 22 -1.64 29.23 -5.29
N TRP A 23 -0.91 28.93 -6.37
CA TRP A 23 -1.12 27.70 -7.14
C TRP A 23 -0.80 26.48 -6.27
N GLU A 24 0.29 26.53 -5.50
CA GLU A 24 0.68 25.42 -4.62
C GLU A 24 -0.37 25.12 -3.55
N ALA A 25 -1.03 26.16 -3.01
CA ALA A 25 -2.13 26.01 -2.07
C ALA A 25 -3.34 25.33 -2.71
N LEU A 26 -3.71 25.73 -3.94
CA LEU A 26 -4.82 25.12 -4.70
C LEU A 26 -4.50 23.72 -5.19
N ASN A 27 -3.23 23.43 -5.48
CA ASN A 27 -2.76 22.13 -5.95
C ASN A 27 -2.64 21.11 -4.79
N ASN A 28 -2.41 21.56 -3.56
CA ASN A 28 -2.20 20.66 -2.42
C ASN A 28 -3.35 19.64 -2.19
N PRO A 29 -4.64 20.02 -2.26
CA PRO A 29 -5.75 19.06 -2.20
C PRO A 29 -5.80 18.07 -3.37
N VAL A 30 -5.36 18.49 -4.56
CA VAL A 30 -5.29 17.63 -5.75
C VAL A 30 -4.24 16.53 -5.53
N VAL A 31 -3.07 16.92 -5.04
CA VAL A 31 -2.00 15.99 -4.65
C VAL A 31 -2.50 15.05 -3.54
N TYR A 32 -3.19 15.56 -2.52
CA TYR A 32 -3.79 14.72 -1.48
C TYR A 32 -4.75 13.68 -2.06
N SER A 33 -5.63 14.09 -2.98
CA SER A 33 -6.59 13.21 -3.65
C SER A 33 -5.90 12.09 -4.46
N LYS A 34 -4.80 12.40 -5.16
CA LYS A 34 -3.97 11.40 -5.85
C LYS A 34 -3.50 10.30 -4.89
N TRP A 35 -2.97 10.66 -3.73
CA TRP A 35 -2.48 9.70 -2.74
C TRP A 35 -3.59 8.93 -2.04
N LEU A 36 -4.75 9.56 -1.81
CA LEU A 36 -5.95 8.88 -1.32
C LEU A 36 -6.44 7.79 -2.29
N ARG A 37 -6.39 8.06 -3.60
CA ARG A 37 -6.73 7.08 -4.63
C ARG A 37 -5.76 5.88 -4.59
N ILE A 38 -4.45 6.13 -4.54
CA ILE A 38 -3.44 5.08 -4.42
C ILE A 38 -3.70 4.21 -3.17
N TYR A 39 -3.96 4.84 -2.03
CA TYR A 39 -4.27 4.17 -0.78
C TYR A 39 -5.51 3.26 -0.89
N SER A 40 -6.61 3.80 -1.43
CA SER A 40 -7.86 3.05 -1.56
C SER A 40 -7.77 1.90 -2.56
N GLU A 41 -7.09 2.09 -3.69
CA GLU A 41 -6.84 1.04 -4.67
C GLU A 41 -5.98 -0.09 -4.07
N ALA A 42 -4.90 0.26 -3.36
CA ALA A 42 -4.05 -0.74 -2.70
C ALA A 42 -4.81 -1.55 -1.63
N LYS A 43 -5.68 -0.90 -0.83
CA LYS A 43 -6.56 -1.60 0.11
C LYS A 43 -7.52 -2.56 -0.59
N ARG A 44 -8.12 -2.13 -1.71
CA ARG A 44 -9.01 -2.98 -2.51
C ARG A 44 -8.28 -4.24 -3.00
N GLU A 45 -7.04 -4.08 -3.48
CA GLU A 45 -6.22 -5.22 -3.93
C GLU A 45 -5.89 -6.18 -2.79
N ILE A 46 -5.59 -5.70 -1.59
CA ILE A 46 -5.39 -6.55 -0.40
C ILE A 46 -6.63 -7.40 -0.14
N VAL A 47 -7.82 -6.79 -0.10
CA VAL A 47 -9.09 -7.51 0.14
C VAL A 47 -9.30 -8.61 -0.91
N ALA A 48 -9.04 -8.30 -2.19
CA ALA A 48 -9.16 -9.27 -3.26
C ALA A 48 -8.14 -10.44 -3.13
N LEU A 49 -6.90 -10.13 -2.74
CA LEU A 49 -5.85 -11.13 -2.52
C LEU A 49 -6.12 -12.01 -1.29
N GLU A 50 -6.65 -11.44 -0.21
CA GLU A 50 -7.06 -12.20 0.97
C GLU A 50 -8.17 -13.20 0.66
N ALA A 51 -9.16 -12.81 -0.15
CA ALA A 51 -10.20 -13.72 -0.61
C ALA A 51 -9.61 -14.88 -1.44
N LYS A 52 -8.66 -14.58 -2.35
CA LYS A 52 -7.94 -15.60 -3.12
C LYS A 52 -7.10 -16.51 -2.23
N LYS A 53 -6.43 -15.96 -1.21
CA LYS A 53 -5.64 -16.72 -0.23
C LYS A 53 -6.53 -17.69 0.55
N LYS A 54 -7.69 -17.25 1.03
CA LYS A 54 -8.64 -18.14 1.75
C LYS A 54 -9.05 -19.35 0.89
N LYS A 55 -9.33 -19.13 -0.39
CA LYS A 55 -9.63 -20.22 -1.33
C LYS A 55 -8.42 -21.14 -1.52
N ALA A 56 -7.25 -20.57 -1.82
CA ALA A 56 -6.02 -21.34 -2.02
C ALA A 56 -5.63 -22.15 -0.78
N LEU A 57 -5.80 -21.61 0.44
CA LEU A 57 -5.53 -22.33 1.69
C LEU A 57 -6.39 -23.59 1.80
N LYS A 58 -7.68 -23.50 1.46
CA LYS A 58 -8.55 -24.67 1.44
C LYS A 58 -8.09 -25.69 0.39
N ASP A 59 -7.89 -25.23 -0.84
CA ASP A 59 -7.53 -26.11 -1.96
C ASP A 59 -6.19 -26.83 -1.71
N ARG A 60 -5.22 -26.14 -1.08
CA ARG A 60 -3.92 -26.72 -0.73
C ARG A 60 -3.99 -27.62 0.50
N LEU A 61 -4.81 -27.29 1.49
CA LEU A 61 -5.05 -28.18 2.63
C LEU A 61 -5.65 -29.52 2.16
N ASP A 62 -6.65 -29.47 1.27
CA ASP A 62 -7.28 -30.67 0.72
C ASP A 62 -6.28 -31.51 -0.09
N PHE A 63 -5.35 -30.86 -0.81
CA PHE A 63 -4.24 -31.54 -1.48
C PHE A 63 -3.27 -32.22 -0.49
N TYR A 64 -2.75 -31.51 0.51
CA TYR A 64 -1.78 -32.08 1.46
C TYR A 64 -2.39 -33.13 2.39
N THR A 65 -3.71 -33.13 2.55
CA THR A 65 -4.45 -34.15 3.32
C THR A 65 -5.03 -35.26 2.44
N ASN A 66 -4.68 -35.31 1.15
CA ASN A 66 -5.12 -36.32 0.18
C ASN A 66 -6.66 -36.45 0.06
N ARG A 67 -7.39 -35.34 0.28
CA ARG A 67 -8.85 -35.26 0.11
C ARG A 67 -9.26 -34.78 -1.27
N LYS A 68 -8.28 -34.55 -2.14
CA LYS A 68 -8.47 -34.03 -3.48
C LYS A 68 -8.41 -35.20 -4.47
N ASP A 69 -9.52 -35.48 -5.14
CA ASP A 69 -9.66 -36.67 -5.99
C ASP A 69 -8.75 -36.65 -7.24
N ASP A 70 -8.28 -35.47 -7.65
CA ASP A 70 -7.51 -35.24 -8.88
C ASP A 70 -6.00 -35.09 -8.66
N ALA A 71 -5.52 -35.08 -7.41
CA ALA A 71 -4.11 -34.85 -7.10
C ALA A 71 -3.71 -35.47 -5.76
N TRP A 72 -2.64 -36.26 -5.77
CA TRP A 72 -2.14 -36.99 -4.61
C TRP A 72 -0.76 -36.49 -4.18
N ASN A 73 -0.59 -36.25 -2.88
CA ASN A 73 0.70 -35.92 -2.29
C ASN A 73 1.36 -37.20 -1.74
N PRO A 74 2.58 -37.56 -2.20
CA PRO A 74 3.27 -38.77 -1.75
C PRO A 74 3.72 -38.75 -0.29
N ILE A 75 3.71 -37.58 0.36
CA ILE A 75 4.12 -37.42 1.75
C ILE A 75 2.88 -37.25 2.61
N GLU A 76 2.70 -38.12 3.60
CA GLU A 76 1.67 -37.94 4.62
C GLU A 76 2.22 -37.09 5.76
N TYR A 77 1.79 -35.82 5.80
CA TYR A 77 2.15 -34.90 6.87
C TYR A 77 1.29 -35.11 8.11
N GLU A 78 1.89 -35.00 9.28
CA GLU A 78 1.13 -34.95 10.53
C GLU A 78 0.34 -33.64 10.66
N LYS A 79 -0.72 -33.66 11.47
CA LYS A 79 -1.51 -32.45 11.77
C LYS A 79 -0.66 -31.34 12.43
N SER A 80 0.35 -31.74 13.21
CA SER A 80 1.34 -30.86 13.85
C SER A 80 2.20 -30.12 12.82
N GLU A 81 2.56 -30.79 11.72
CA GLU A 81 3.43 -30.26 10.66
C GLU A 81 2.68 -29.37 9.66
N MET A 82 1.36 -29.58 9.53
CA MET A 82 0.51 -28.93 8.52
C MET A 82 0.65 -27.39 8.52
N LYS A 83 0.82 -26.77 9.70
CA LYS A 83 0.99 -25.32 9.80
C LYS A 83 2.27 -24.84 9.09
N VAL A 84 3.36 -25.59 9.21
CA VAL A 84 4.65 -25.27 8.59
C VAL A 84 4.57 -25.52 7.09
N VAL A 85 4.02 -26.66 6.68
CA VAL A 85 3.86 -27.04 5.26
C VAL A 85 3.00 -26.03 4.51
N MET A 86 1.85 -25.66 5.07
CA MET A 86 0.95 -24.68 4.45
C MET A 86 1.56 -23.28 4.37
N ALA A 87 2.35 -22.88 5.36
CA ALA A 87 3.07 -21.62 5.34
C ALA A 87 4.22 -21.62 4.31
N ALA A 88 4.80 -22.79 4.04
CA ALA A 88 5.85 -22.99 3.05
C ALA A 88 5.32 -23.23 1.62
N ASP A 89 4.01 -23.39 1.44
CA ASP A 89 3.41 -23.65 0.14
C ASP A 89 3.64 -22.50 -0.84
N GLU A 90 4.14 -22.80 -2.03
CA GLU A 90 4.50 -21.77 -3.01
C GLU A 90 3.33 -20.85 -3.41
N ILE A 91 2.11 -21.39 -3.51
CA ILE A 91 0.95 -20.60 -3.91
C ILE A 91 0.57 -19.65 -2.78
N ILE A 92 0.62 -20.14 -1.54
CA ILE A 92 0.35 -19.34 -0.35
C ILE A 92 1.43 -18.25 -0.18
N ILE A 93 2.72 -18.60 -0.26
CA ILE A 93 3.83 -17.65 -0.20
C ILE A 93 3.68 -16.56 -1.26
N LYS A 94 3.36 -16.91 -2.51
CA LYS A 94 3.19 -15.93 -3.60
C LYS A 94 2.05 -14.96 -3.32
N LEU A 95 0.94 -15.44 -2.76
CA LEU A 95 -0.19 -14.60 -2.37
C LEU A 95 0.15 -13.71 -1.18
N ASP A 96 0.80 -14.26 -0.15
CA ASP A 96 1.22 -13.51 1.03
C ASP A 96 2.24 -12.43 0.70
N THR A 97 3.23 -12.76 -0.11
CA THR A 97 4.22 -11.78 -0.59
C THR A 97 3.53 -10.61 -1.29
N LYS A 98 2.51 -10.87 -2.12
CA LYS A 98 1.73 -9.82 -2.78
C LYS A 98 0.90 -9.00 -1.80
N ILE A 99 0.26 -9.65 -0.82
CA ILE A 99 -0.50 -8.95 0.23
C ILE A 99 0.44 -8.00 0.99
N SER A 100 1.58 -8.51 1.47
CA SER A 100 2.59 -7.71 2.17
C SER A 100 3.10 -6.54 1.32
N TYR A 101 3.31 -6.74 0.02
CA TYR A 101 3.71 -5.67 -0.88
C TYR A 101 2.66 -4.55 -0.96
N TYR A 102 1.38 -4.89 -1.12
CA TYR A 102 0.32 -3.87 -1.10
C TYR A 102 0.14 -3.24 0.28
N SER A 103 0.40 -3.96 1.38
CA SER A 103 0.43 -3.35 2.72
C SER A 103 1.50 -2.27 2.82
N LEU A 104 2.70 -2.49 2.28
CA LEU A 104 3.75 -1.45 2.22
C LEU A 104 3.30 -0.23 1.42
N ILE A 105 2.58 -0.43 0.32
CA ILE A 105 2.00 0.66 -0.48
C ILE A 105 0.96 1.44 0.32
N VAL A 106 0.06 0.75 1.04
CA VAL A 106 -0.95 1.38 1.90
C VAL A 106 -0.28 2.24 2.97
N ASP A 107 0.76 1.73 3.63
CA ASP A 107 1.50 2.45 4.66
C ASP A 107 2.22 3.67 4.09
N LEU A 108 2.86 3.54 2.93
CA LEU A 108 3.49 4.66 2.24
C LEU A 108 2.47 5.74 1.87
N ALA A 109 1.35 5.36 1.26
CA ALA A 109 0.33 6.31 0.83
C ALA A 109 -0.36 7.01 2.01
N ALA A 110 -0.56 6.31 3.14
CA ALA A 110 -1.05 6.92 4.37
C ALA A 110 -0.08 7.99 4.89
N ARG A 111 1.22 7.67 4.98
CA ARG A 111 2.25 8.63 5.40
C ARG A 111 2.39 9.80 4.42
N ALA A 112 2.27 9.54 3.12
CA ALA A 112 2.28 10.58 2.09
C ALA A 112 1.15 11.58 2.30
N MET A 113 -0.07 11.11 2.56
CA MET A 113 -1.22 11.98 2.86
C MET A 113 -0.96 12.86 4.09
N ASP A 114 -0.33 12.34 5.14
CA ASP A 114 0.05 13.13 6.33
C ASP A 114 1.10 14.20 6.00
N ILE A 115 2.11 13.85 5.19
CA ILE A 115 3.13 14.80 4.72
C ILE A 115 2.49 15.91 3.88
N ILE A 116 1.57 15.59 2.98
CA ILE A 116 0.85 16.57 2.14
C ILE A 116 -0.05 17.47 2.97
N LYS A 117 -0.64 16.94 4.04
CA LYS A 117 -1.36 17.77 5.02
C LYS A 117 -0.40 18.75 5.70
N GLY A 118 0.78 18.28 6.12
CA GLY A 118 1.88 19.11 6.62
C GLY A 118 2.31 20.20 5.64
N ARG A 119 2.46 19.85 4.36
CA ARG A 119 2.78 20.76 3.26
C ARG A 119 1.76 21.90 3.14
N GLY A 120 0.47 21.61 3.24
CA GLY A 120 -0.58 22.63 3.23
C GLY A 120 -0.43 23.66 4.35
N TYR A 121 -0.05 23.22 5.56
CA TYR A 121 0.27 24.14 6.66
C TYR A 121 1.51 24.99 6.35
N ALA A 122 2.57 24.38 5.83
CA ALA A 122 3.80 25.10 5.48
C ALA A 122 3.56 26.20 4.42
N ILE A 123 2.75 25.91 3.39
CA ILE A 123 2.37 26.91 2.37
C ILE A 123 1.62 28.08 3.02
N ASN A 124 0.65 27.80 3.89
CA ASN A 124 -0.08 28.85 4.59
C ASN A 124 0.84 29.70 5.48
N GLN A 125 1.83 29.11 6.14
CA GLN A 125 2.81 29.88 6.92
C GLN A 125 3.72 30.73 6.02
N ALA A 126 4.14 30.22 4.87
CA ALA A 126 4.93 30.99 3.91
C ALA A 126 4.17 32.21 3.37
N ILE A 127 2.85 32.08 3.13
CA ILE A 127 1.99 33.20 2.74
C ILE A 127 1.93 34.25 3.87
N LYS A 128 1.70 33.82 5.11
CA LYS A 128 1.65 34.73 6.27
C LYS A 128 2.95 35.49 6.49
N ILE A 129 4.10 34.83 6.33
CA ILE A 129 5.41 35.49 6.43
C ILE A 129 5.53 36.62 5.40
N ARG A 130 5.08 36.39 4.16
CA ARG A 130 5.06 37.45 3.12
C ARG A 130 4.11 38.59 3.45
N GLU A 131 2.97 38.30 4.03
CA GLU A 131 2.03 39.34 4.49
C GLU A 131 2.70 40.22 5.54
N LEU A 132 3.33 39.61 6.54
CA LEU A 132 4.08 40.30 7.61
C LEU A 132 5.23 41.16 7.05
N GLU A 133 6.02 40.61 6.12
CA GLU A 133 7.12 41.34 5.46
C GLU A 133 6.62 42.53 4.62
N SER A 134 5.40 42.46 4.08
CA SER A 134 4.78 43.55 3.33
C SER A 134 4.25 44.69 4.20
N GLY A 135 4.41 44.60 5.53
CA GLY A 135 3.97 45.62 6.49
C GLY A 135 2.47 45.54 6.82
N LYS A 136 1.85 44.38 6.60
CA LYS A 136 0.48 44.08 7.04
C LYS A 136 0.47 43.16 8.24
#